data_AF-A0AAD5SNX6-F1
#
_entry.id   AF-A0AAD5SNX6-F1
#
_cell.length_a   1.000
_cell.length_b   1.000
_cell.length_c   1.000
_cell.angle_alpha   90.00
_cell.angle_beta   90.00
_cell.angle_gamma   90.00
#
_symmetry.space_group_name_H-M   'P 1'
#
loop_
_entity.id
_entity.type
_entity.pdbx_description
1 polymer ?
#
loop_
_entity_poly.entity_id
_entity_poly.type
_entity_poly.pdbx_seq_one_letter_code
_entity_poly.pdbx_strand_id
1 'polypeptide(L)'
;MHLVNKGFYEFLNWFDDFSWYPLGRVVGGTVYPGIMITAGAAHWIMNKLNFPVDIRNVCVFLAPFFSAFTAIACYLLTTEIKDASAGLLAAAFIGIAPGYISRSVAGSYDNEGIAIFLLMITFYSWLKALKLGSSLWGGLTALFYFYMVSAWGGYVFIINLIPLHVLTLLLMGRFSARLYVSYSTFYVIGTLSSMEIPFVGFQPTWTSEHMAALGFFCFVLIIAFIEMIRSHLSAQEFKSLFHGLIAAIGAAGVAGVVALVASGKIAPFTGRFYSLWDTGYAKKYIPIIASVSEHQPTAWPSFFFDLQLLMPLFPAGIYFCFQELRDEHVFIVSLL
;
A
#
# COMPACT_ATOMS: atom_id res chain seq x y z
N MET A 1 5.88 -21.33 14.03
CA MET A 1 6.54 -22.37 14.84
C MET A 1 8.06 -22.35 14.69
N HIS A 2 8.63 -22.52 13.48
CA HIS A 2 10.08 -22.53 13.27
C HIS A 2 10.80 -21.30 13.88
N LEU A 3 10.28 -20.08 13.65
CA LEU A 3 10.80 -18.84 14.21
C LEU A 3 10.87 -18.84 15.74
N VAL A 4 9.86 -19.42 16.41
CA VAL A 4 9.79 -19.47 17.88
C VAL A 4 10.80 -20.47 18.45
N ASN A 5 11.00 -21.59 17.77
CA ASN A 5 11.86 -22.67 18.28
C ASN A 5 13.34 -22.46 17.96
N LYS A 6 13.66 -21.91 16.77
CA LYS A 6 15.05 -21.73 16.31
C LYS A 6 15.54 -20.28 16.34
N GLY A 7 14.63 -19.32 16.54
CA GLY A 7 14.95 -17.90 16.57
C GLY A 7 14.89 -17.22 15.20
N PHE A 8 15.13 -15.91 15.21
CA PHE A 8 14.95 -15.04 14.05
C PHE A 8 16.00 -15.26 12.95
N TYR A 9 17.28 -15.34 13.30
CA TYR A 9 18.36 -15.51 12.30
C TYR A 9 18.29 -16.85 11.58
N GLU A 10 17.94 -17.92 12.29
CA GLU A 10 17.70 -19.25 11.71
C GLU A 10 16.49 -19.23 10.78
N PHE A 11 15.41 -18.52 11.15
CA PHE A 11 14.24 -18.36 10.29
C PHE A 11 14.56 -17.60 8.99
N LEU A 12 15.38 -16.53 9.07
CA LEU A 12 15.77 -15.75 7.90
C LEU A 12 16.62 -16.56 6.91
N ASN A 13 17.46 -17.46 7.41
CA ASN A 13 18.30 -18.35 6.60
C ASN A 13 17.67 -19.74 6.37
N TRP A 14 16.38 -19.90 6.64
CA TRP A 14 15.75 -21.21 6.62
C TRP A 14 15.58 -21.75 5.19
N PHE A 15 16.23 -22.88 4.92
CA PHE A 15 15.99 -23.74 3.79
C PHE A 15 15.09 -24.91 4.20
N ASP A 16 13.96 -25.07 3.52
CA ASP A 16 13.01 -26.16 3.72
C ASP A 16 13.22 -27.24 2.66
N ASP A 17 13.76 -28.38 3.09
CA ASP A 17 14.03 -29.57 2.30
C ASP A 17 12.83 -30.53 2.20
N PHE A 18 11.79 -30.33 3.02
CA PHE A 18 10.57 -31.15 2.99
C PHE A 18 9.56 -30.70 1.93
N SER A 19 9.65 -29.44 1.49
CA SER A 19 8.78 -28.88 0.45
C SER A 19 9.45 -28.91 -0.93
N TRP A 20 8.66 -29.05 -1.99
CA TRP A 20 9.15 -28.98 -3.38
C TRP A 20 10.25 -30.01 -3.73
N TYR A 21 10.06 -31.28 -3.35
CA TYR A 21 10.98 -32.34 -3.78
C TYR A 21 11.04 -32.41 -5.32
N PRO A 22 12.24 -32.42 -5.96
CA PRO A 22 13.58 -32.57 -5.38
C PRO A 22 14.37 -31.26 -5.14
N LEU A 23 13.79 -30.09 -5.37
CA LEU A 23 14.49 -28.79 -5.35
C LEU A 23 14.67 -28.21 -3.95
N GLY A 24 13.68 -28.38 -3.06
CA GLY A 24 13.62 -27.64 -1.80
C GLY A 24 13.13 -26.20 -1.99
N ARG A 25 12.94 -25.46 -0.88
CA ARG A 25 12.51 -24.06 -0.88
C ARG A 25 13.31 -23.21 0.12
N VAL A 26 13.90 -22.12 -0.36
CA VAL A 26 14.49 -21.08 0.51
C VAL A 26 13.36 -20.24 1.12
N VAL A 27 12.91 -20.54 2.34
CA VAL A 27 11.72 -19.89 2.91
C VAL A 27 11.97 -18.44 3.28
N GLY A 28 13.07 -18.15 3.99
CA GLY A 28 13.33 -16.79 4.50
C GLY A 28 13.51 -15.74 3.40
N GLY A 29 13.95 -16.15 2.21
CA GLY A 29 14.06 -15.29 1.02
C GLY A 29 12.83 -15.27 0.11
N THR A 30 11.86 -16.18 0.30
CA THR A 30 10.69 -16.35 -0.60
C THR A 30 9.34 -16.12 0.09
N VAL A 31 9.33 -15.45 1.23
CA VAL A 31 8.11 -15.17 2.00
C VAL A 31 8.11 -13.76 2.58
N TYR A 32 6.92 -13.20 2.76
CA TYR A 32 6.67 -12.01 3.55
C TYR A 32 6.72 -12.39 5.05
N PRO A 33 7.72 -11.93 5.82
CA PRO A 33 7.93 -12.42 7.19
C PRO A 33 7.04 -11.76 8.24
N GLY A 34 6.26 -10.74 7.87
CA GLY A 34 5.54 -9.85 8.77
C GLY A 34 4.63 -10.60 9.74
N ILE A 35 3.72 -11.44 9.25
CA ILE A 35 2.79 -12.17 10.13
C ILE A 35 3.52 -13.11 11.10
N MET A 36 4.60 -13.77 10.64
CA MET A 36 5.40 -14.69 11.45
C MET A 36 6.14 -13.96 12.57
N ILE A 37 6.73 -12.80 12.26
CA ILE A 37 7.43 -11.96 13.24
C ILE A 37 6.42 -11.43 14.27
N THR A 38 5.24 -10.98 13.84
CA THR A 38 4.20 -10.47 14.73
C THR A 38 3.68 -11.54 15.68
N ALA A 39 3.38 -12.75 15.18
CA ALA A 39 2.96 -13.88 16.01
C ALA A 39 4.08 -14.30 16.98
N GLY A 40 5.34 -14.35 16.50
CA GLY A 40 6.50 -14.68 17.32
C GLY A 40 6.76 -13.66 18.43
N ALA A 41 6.65 -12.37 18.12
CA ALA A 41 6.78 -11.28 19.08
C ALA A 41 5.66 -11.32 20.13
N ALA A 42 4.40 -11.54 19.72
CA ALA A 42 3.27 -11.69 20.64
C ALA A 42 3.49 -12.87 21.61
N HIS A 43 3.91 -14.02 21.10
CA HIS A 43 4.23 -15.19 21.92
C HIS A 43 5.40 -14.94 22.88
N TRP A 44 6.46 -14.27 22.43
CA TRP A 44 7.60 -13.91 23.27
C TRP A 44 7.20 -12.96 24.41
N ILE A 45 6.38 -11.94 24.12
CA ILE A 45 5.84 -11.02 25.14
C ILE A 45 4.99 -11.77 26.16
N MET A 46 4.07 -12.63 25.72
CA MET A 46 3.20 -13.41 26.62
C MET A 46 4.00 -14.31 27.56
N ASN A 47 4.99 -15.03 27.04
CA ASN A 47 5.86 -15.88 27.86
C ASN A 47 6.72 -15.07 28.84
N LYS A 48 7.20 -13.89 28.44
CA LYS A 48 7.96 -12.99 29.32
C LYS A 48 7.10 -12.42 30.47
N LEU A 49 5.78 -12.32 30.25
CA LEU A 49 4.80 -11.94 31.27
C LEU A 49 4.28 -13.14 32.09
N ASN A 50 4.93 -14.31 31.98
CA ASN A 50 4.56 -15.55 32.66
C ASN A 50 3.16 -16.07 32.29
N PHE A 51 2.66 -15.77 31.09
CA PHE A 51 1.47 -16.39 30.52
C PHE A 51 1.91 -17.46 29.50
N PRO A 52 2.01 -18.75 29.90
CA PRO A 52 2.45 -19.82 29.00
C PRO A 52 1.33 -20.17 28.01
N VAL A 53 1.33 -19.51 26.86
CA VAL A 53 0.37 -19.73 25.78
C VAL A 53 1.08 -20.45 24.64
N ASP A 54 0.52 -21.54 24.14
CA ASP A 54 1.00 -22.22 22.94
C ASP A 54 0.94 -21.27 21.73
N ILE A 55 2.01 -21.24 20.92
CA ILE A 55 2.09 -20.44 19.70
C ILE A 55 0.91 -20.70 18.76
N ARG A 56 0.36 -21.92 18.74
CA ARG A 56 -0.85 -22.22 17.94
C ARG A 56 -2.03 -21.34 18.36
N ASN A 57 -2.25 -21.15 19.66
CA ASN A 57 -3.34 -20.31 20.14
C ASN A 57 -3.11 -18.84 19.77
N VAL A 58 -1.86 -18.37 19.84
CA VAL A 58 -1.51 -17.02 19.37
C VAL A 58 -1.84 -16.86 17.88
N CYS A 59 -1.48 -17.83 17.04
CA CYS A 59 -1.82 -17.79 15.61
C CYS A 59 -3.34 -17.81 15.36
N VAL A 60 -4.10 -18.62 16.10
CA VAL A 60 -5.57 -18.73 15.95
C VAL A 60 -6.27 -17.40 16.29
N PHE A 61 -5.84 -16.72 17.35
CA PHE A 61 -6.47 -15.48 17.82
C PHE A 61 -5.84 -14.19 17.26
N LEU A 62 -4.82 -14.30 16.41
CA LEU A 62 -4.15 -13.13 15.83
C LEU A 62 -5.09 -12.29 14.94
N ALA A 63 -5.86 -12.95 14.07
CA ALA A 63 -6.74 -12.24 13.13
C ALA A 63 -7.87 -11.45 13.83
N PRO A 64 -8.62 -12.02 14.80
CA PRO A 64 -9.60 -11.24 15.58
C PRO A 64 -8.97 -10.06 16.35
N PHE A 65 -7.76 -10.22 16.88
CA PHE A 65 -7.04 -9.14 17.56
C PHE A 65 -6.73 -7.97 16.62
N PHE A 66 -6.22 -8.25 15.42
CA PHE A 66 -5.99 -7.21 14.41
C PHE A 66 -7.28 -6.65 13.79
N SER A 67 -8.37 -7.42 13.76
CA SER A 67 -9.69 -6.92 13.38
C SER A 67 -10.17 -5.81 14.33
N ALA A 68 -9.95 -5.96 15.65
CA ALA A 68 -10.23 -4.90 16.61
C ALA A 68 -9.40 -3.62 16.35
N PHE A 69 -8.11 -3.76 16.04
CA PHE A 69 -7.29 -2.60 15.64
C PHE A 69 -7.69 -2.00 14.30
N THR A 70 -8.21 -2.81 13.38
CA THR A 70 -8.75 -2.34 12.09
C THR A 70 -9.93 -1.41 12.33
N ALA A 71 -10.85 -1.76 13.24
CA ALA A 71 -11.96 -0.89 13.61
C ALA A 71 -11.47 0.46 14.17
N ILE A 72 -10.44 0.45 15.01
CA ILE A 72 -9.80 1.67 15.54
C ILE A 72 -9.14 2.49 14.41
N ALA A 73 -8.41 1.85 13.50
CA ALA A 73 -7.79 2.53 12.37
C ALA A 73 -8.84 3.16 11.44
N CYS A 74 -9.97 2.47 11.22
CA CYS A 74 -11.08 2.98 10.42
C CYS A 74 -11.77 4.18 11.09
N TYR A 75 -11.96 4.14 12.42
CA TYR A 75 -12.41 5.30 13.20
C TYR A 75 -11.51 6.52 12.98
N LEU A 76 -10.19 6.33 13.15
CA LEU A 76 -9.21 7.41 13.01
C LEU A 76 -9.20 7.98 11.58
N LEU A 77 -9.20 7.12 10.57
CA LEU A 77 -9.24 7.52 9.16
C LEU A 77 -10.49 8.36 8.85
N THR A 78 -11.66 7.88 9.27
CA THR A 78 -12.94 8.53 8.98
C THR A 78 -13.12 9.84 9.73
N THR A 79 -12.58 9.92 10.96
CA THR A 79 -12.56 11.16 11.74
C THR A 79 -11.73 12.25 11.05
N GLU A 80 -10.69 11.90 10.30
CA GLU A 80 -9.92 12.88 9.51
C GLU A 80 -10.69 13.41 8.30
N ILE A 81 -11.62 12.61 7.77
CA ILE A 81 -12.42 12.94 6.60
C ILE A 81 -13.60 13.84 6.97
N LYS A 82 -14.28 13.55 8.08
CA LYS A 82 -15.49 14.29 8.49
C LYS A 82 -15.48 14.64 9.97
N ASP A 83 -16.12 13.82 10.80
CA ASP A 83 -16.34 14.06 12.22
C ASP A 83 -16.28 12.74 13.00
N ALA A 84 -16.18 12.84 14.32
CA ALA A 84 -16.08 11.67 15.20
C ALA A 84 -17.29 10.75 15.11
N SER A 85 -18.49 11.28 14.84
CA SER A 85 -19.72 10.48 14.71
C SER A 85 -19.66 9.57 13.48
N ALA A 86 -19.21 10.10 12.33
CA ALA A 86 -18.95 9.29 11.15
C ALA A 86 -17.85 8.25 11.42
N GLY A 87 -16.82 8.62 12.20
CA GLY A 87 -15.79 7.70 12.67
C GLY A 87 -16.34 6.50 13.44
N LEU A 88 -17.21 6.74 14.41
CA LEU A 88 -17.81 5.68 15.23
C LEU A 88 -18.68 4.75 14.37
N LEU A 89 -19.45 5.30 13.43
CA LEU A 89 -20.24 4.51 12.50
C LEU A 89 -19.37 3.64 11.59
N ALA A 90 -18.28 4.18 11.03
CA ALA A 90 -17.36 3.43 10.18
C ALA A 90 -16.70 2.27 10.95
N ALA A 91 -16.27 2.51 12.19
CA ALA A 91 -15.73 1.47 13.06
C ALA A 91 -16.75 0.38 13.40
N ALA A 92 -18.01 0.75 13.66
CA ALA A 92 -19.09 -0.20 13.89
C ALA A 92 -19.38 -1.05 12.64
N PHE A 93 -19.39 -0.43 11.45
CA PHE A 93 -19.64 -1.14 10.19
C PHE A 93 -18.55 -2.13 9.84
N ILE A 94 -17.28 -1.73 9.88
CA ILE A 94 -16.17 -2.65 9.56
C ILE A 94 -16.04 -3.78 10.57
N GLY A 95 -16.40 -3.54 11.84
CA GLY A 95 -16.33 -4.53 12.91
C GLY A 95 -17.27 -5.73 12.72
N ILE A 96 -18.35 -5.57 11.95
CA ILE A 96 -19.34 -6.63 11.70
C ILE A 96 -19.50 -6.97 10.20
N ALA A 97 -18.70 -6.37 9.32
CA ALA A 97 -18.83 -6.54 7.88
C ALA A 97 -18.52 -7.99 7.46
N PRO A 98 -19.50 -8.73 6.87
CA PRO A 98 -19.30 -10.14 6.48
C PRO A 98 -18.11 -10.34 5.54
N GLY A 99 -17.92 -9.43 4.58
CA GLY A 99 -16.79 -9.49 3.64
C GLY A 99 -15.44 -9.52 4.35
N TYR A 100 -15.24 -8.70 5.40
CA TYR A 100 -13.98 -8.69 6.16
C TYR A 100 -13.87 -9.90 7.11
N ILE A 101 -14.97 -10.31 7.74
CA ILE A 101 -15.00 -11.47 8.64
C ILE A 101 -14.58 -12.76 7.93
N SER A 102 -14.95 -12.91 6.66
CA SER A 102 -14.60 -14.10 5.85
C SER A 102 -13.09 -14.39 5.79
N ARG A 103 -12.25 -13.36 5.92
CA ARG A 103 -10.78 -13.45 5.89
C ARG A 103 -10.11 -13.20 7.24
N SER A 104 -10.88 -12.84 8.27
CA SER A 104 -10.37 -12.47 9.61
C SER A 104 -10.96 -13.30 10.75
N VAL A 105 -11.65 -14.41 10.44
CA VAL A 105 -12.21 -15.33 11.43
C VAL A 105 -11.10 -16.00 12.27
N ALA A 106 -11.41 -16.26 13.55
CA ALA A 106 -10.50 -17.01 14.43
C ALA A 106 -10.13 -18.36 13.82
N GLY A 107 -8.82 -18.65 13.76
CA GLY A 107 -8.28 -19.85 13.12
C GLY A 107 -7.84 -19.65 11.66
N SER A 108 -8.30 -18.59 10.99
CA SER A 108 -7.79 -18.19 9.67
C SER A 108 -6.52 -17.37 9.83
N TYR A 109 -5.37 -18.05 9.92
CA TYR A 109 -4.06 -17.42 10.00
C TYR A 109 -3.50 -17.15 8.60
N ASP A 110 -3.94 -16.06 7.99
CA ASP A 110 -3.45 -15.59 6.68
C ASP A 110 -3.06 -14.11 6.73
N ASN A 111 -2.26 -13.66 5.77
CA ASN A 111 -1.67 -12.33 5.69
C ASN A 111 -2.72 -11.21 5.68
N GLU A 112 -3.90 -11.48 5.15
CA GLU A 112 -4.98 -10.50 4.99
C GLU A 112 -5.48 -9.94 6.33
N GLY A 113 -5.49 -10.77 7.39
CA GLY A 113 -5.98 -10.37 8.71
C GLY A 113 -5.16 -9.24 9.35
N ILE A 114 -3.86 -9.16 9.05
CA ILE A 114 -3.00 -8.06 9.49
C ILE A 114 -2.88 -6.97 8.42
N ALA A 115 -2.92 -7.34 7.14
CA ALA A 115 -2.74 -6.41 6.04
C ALA A 115 -3.82 -5.33 5.99
N ILE A 116 -5.08 -5.68 6.30
CA ILE A 116 -6.18 -4.70 6.27
C ILE A 116 -6.01 -3.64 7.38
N PHE A 117 -5.57 -4.03 8.57
CA PHE A 117 -5.19 -3.07 9.61
C PHE A 117 -4.08 -2.12 9.12
N LEU A 118 -3.01 -2.69 8.53
CA LEU A 118 -1.86 -1.92 8.06
C LEU A 118 -2.21 -0.98 6.90
N LEU A 119 -3.10 -1.41 6.02
CA LEU A 119 -3.64 -0.58 4.96
C LEU A 119 -4.36 0.65 5.53
N MET A 120 -5.29 0.44 6.47
CA MET A 120 -6.09 1.51 7.07
C MET A 120 -5.22 2.50 7.86
N ILE A 121 -4.26 2.02 8.67
CA ILE A 121 -3.40 2.90 9.47
C ILE A 121 -2.39 3.66 8.60
N THR A 122 -1.95 3.08 7.48
CA THR A 122 -1.10 3.77 6.50
C THR A 122 -1.86 4.91 5.84
N PHE A 123 -3.12 4.68 5.43
CA PHE A 123 -3.97 5.72 4.85
C PHE A 123 -4.31 6.83 5.84
N TYR A 124 -4.58 6.48 7.10
CA TYR A 124 -4.78 7.47 8.15
C TYR A 124 -3.52 8.35 8.34
N SER A 125 -2.36 7.70 8.45
CA SER A 125 -1.08 8.41 8.64
C SER A 125 -0.74 9.29 7.45
N TRP A 126 -1.03 8.85 6.22
CA TRP A 126 -0.86 9.62 4.99
C TRP A 126 -1.73 10.88 4.99
N LEU A 127 -3.02 10.75 5.29
CA LEU A 127 -3.92 11.91 5.36
C LEU A 127 -3.51 12.89 6.47
N LYS A 128 -3.10 12.38 7.64
CA LYS A 128 -2.52 13.22 8.70
C LYS A 128 -1.27 13.96 8.24
N ALA A 129 -0.37 13.27 7.55
CA ALA A 129 0.85 13.86 7.00
C ALA A 129 0.51 14.99 6.01
N LEU A 130 -0.47 14.78 5.14
CA LEU A 130 -0.92 15.79 4.16
C LEU A 130 -1.50 17.03 4.85
N LYS A 131 -2.40 16.86 5.82
CA LYS A 131 -3.07 17.95 6.53
C LYS A 131 -2.08 18.82 7.31
N LEU A 132 -1.20 18.16 8.07
CA LEU A 132 -0.23 18.83 8.94
C LEU A 132 1.00 19.32 8.18
N GLY A 133 1.34 18.72 7.03
CA GLY A 133 2.57 19.01 6.30
C GLY A 133 3.85 18.64 7.06
N SER A 134 3.78 17.61 7.91
CA SER A 134 4.87 17.23 8.81
C SER A 134 5.64 16.04 8.26
N SER A 135 6.97 16.17 8.20
CA SER A 135 7.88 15.08 7.83
C SER A 135 7.81 13.91 8.82
N LEU A 136 7.53 14.15 10.10
CA LEU A 136 7.37 13.09 11.10
C LEU A 136 6.22 12.16 10.73
N TRP A 137 5.07 12.71 10.34
CA TRP A 137 3.92 11.93 9.89
C TRP A 137 4.17 11.25 8.54
N GLY A 138 4.95 11.87 7.64
CA GLY A 138 5.45 11.23 6.43
C GLY A 138 6.34 10.00 6.72
N GLY A 139 7.23 10.11 7.71
CA GLY A 139 8.07 9.01 8.19
C GLY A 139 7.28 7.90 8.89
N LEU A 140 6.28 8.25 9.71
CA LEU A 140 5.36 7.28 10.30
C LEU A 140 4.55 6.53 9.23
N THR A 141 4.11 7.24 8.19
CA THR A 141 3.44 6.62 7.03
C THR A 141 4.37 5.62 6.34
N ALA A 142 5.64 6.00 6.14
CA ALA A 142 6.65 5.10 5.58
C ALA A 142 6.93 3.88 6.48
N LEU A 143 6.90 4.04 7.81
CA LEU A 143 7.07 2.94 8.75
C LEU A 143 5.91 1.93 8.68
N PHE A 144 4.66 2.41 8.65
CA PHE A 144 3.50 1.53 8.48
C PHE A 144 3.48 0.89 7.09
N TYR A 145 3.90 1.62 6.06
CA TYR A 145 4.10 1.05 4.73
C TYR A 145 5.17 -0.04 4.71
N PHE A 146 6.32 0.15 5.36
CA PHE A 146 7.34 -0.90 5.51
C PHE A 146 6.77 -2.14 6.19
N TYR A 147 5.98 -1.96 7.26
CA TYR A 147 5.34 -3.08 7.92
C TYR A 147 4.34 -3.79 6.99
N MET A 148 3.57 -3.04 6.20
CA MET A 148 2.68 -3.59 5.17
C MET A 148 3.44 -4.39 4.11
N VAL A 149 4.55 -3.86 3.59
CA VAL A 149 5.44 -4.56 2.64
C VAL A 149 5.93 -5.86 3.23
N SER A 150 6.27 -5.88 4.53
CA SER A 150 6.71 -7.11 5.20
C SER A 150 5.59 -8.14 5.39
N ALA A 151 4.32 -7.71 5.42
CA ALA A 151 3.18 -8.54 5.77
C ALA A 151 2.42 -9.09 4.56
N TRP A 152 2.23 -8.30 3.51
CA TRP A 152 1.41 -8.70 2.35
C TRP A 152 1.83 -8.02 1.05
N GLY A 153 1.77 -8.76 -0.05
CA GLY A 153 2.12 -8.30 -1.40
C GLY A 153 1.24 -7.17 -1.96
N GLY A 154 0.11 -6.87 -1.33
CA GLY A 154 -0.73 -5.73 -1.73
C GLY A 154 -0.16 -4.36 -1.35
N TYR A 155 1.07 -4.26 -0.85
CA TYR A 155 1.77 -2.97 -0.74
C TYR A 155 1.89 -2.25 -2.10
N VAL A 156 1.90 -3.01 -3.21
CA VAL A 156 1.85 -2.47 -4.58
C VAL A 156 0.61 -1.59 -4.81
N PHE A 157 -0.50 -1.87 -4.11
CA PHE A 157 -1.69 -1.02 -4.15
C PHE A 157 -1.43 0.34 -3.49
N ILE A 158 -0.82 0.36 -2.31
CA ILE A 158 -0.53 1.61 -1.57
C ILE A 158 0.43 2.51 -2.36
N ILE A 159 1.51 1.93 -2.88
CA ILE A 159 2.55 2.69 -3.59
C ILE A 159 2.07 3.21 -4.95
N ASN A 160 0.97 2.69 -5.52
CA ASN A 160 0.36 3.24 -6.72
C ASN A 160 -0.77 4.22 -6.41
N LEU A 161 -1.54 3.98 -5.35
CA LEU A 161 -2.64 4.85 -4.95
C LEU A 161 -2.17 6.20 -4.41
N ILE A 162 -1.15 6.22 -3.53
CA ILE A 162 -0.65 7.47 -2.96
C ILE A 162 -0.15 8.43 -4.05
N PRO A 163 0.70 8.00 -5.00
CA PRO A 163 1.10 8.85 -6.12
C PRO A 163 -0.06 9.22 -7.06
N LEU A 164 -1.03 8.33 -7.28
CA LEU A 164 -2.23 8.67 -8.05
C LEU A 164 -2.99 9.83 -7.40
N HIS A 165 -3.17 9.79 -6.09
CA HIS A 165 -3.77 10.88 -5.34
C HIS A 165 -2.96 12.19 -5.45
N VAL A 166 -1.63 12.11 -5.33
CA VAL A 166 -0.74 13.27 -5.51
C VAL A 166 -0.91 13.85 -6.92
N LEU A 167 -0.94 13.01 -7.96
CA LEU A 167 -1.18 13.42 -9.33
C LEU A 167 -2.53 14.11 -9.49
N THR A 168 -3.61 13.54 -8.93
CA THR A 168 -4.95 14.15 -8.99
C THR A 168 -4.94 15.54 -8.35
N LEU A 169 -4.28 15.71 -7.19
CA LEU A 169 -4.13 17.03 -6.57
C LEU A 169 -3.34 18.01 -7.45
N LEU A 170 -2.28 17.55 -8.12
CA LEU A 170 -1.51 18.37 -9.06
C LEU A 170 -2.34 18.79 -10.28
N LEU A 171 -3.12 17.86 -10.86
CA LEU A 171 -4.00 18.15 -11.99
C LEU A 171 -5.12 19.13 -11.62
N MET A 172 -5.59 19.09 -10.39
CA MET A 172 -6.53 20.08 -9.83
C MET A 172 -5.88 21.43 -9.50
N GLY A 173 -4.56 21.58 -9.72
CA GLY A 173 -3.81 22.80 -9.40
C GLY A 173 -3.59 23.02 -7.90
N ARG A 174 -3.79 22.00 -7.06
CA ARG A 174 -3.70 22.09 -5.59
C ARG A 174 -2.31 21.69 -5.06
N PHE A 175 -1.26 22.19 -5.71
CA PHE A 175 0.09 21.99 -5.20
C PHE A 175 0.32 22.79 -3.92
N SER A 176 0.94 22.16 -2.92
CA SER A 176 1.34 22.83 -1.69
C SER A 176 2.67 22.29 -1.15
N ALA A 177 3.40 23.11 -0.38
CA ALA A 177 4.62 22.67 0.29
C ALA A 177 4.38 21.47 1.23
N ARG A 178 3.16 21.38 1.81
CA ARG A 178 2.74 20.24 2.65
C ARG A 178 2.70 18.94 1.85
N LEU A 179 2.12 18.96 0.65
CA LEU A 179 2.10 17.81 -0.27
C LEU A 179 3.52 17.38 -0.63
N TYR A 180 4.39 18.34 -0.94
CA TYR A 180 5.80 18.07 -1.28
C TYR A 180 6.56 17.39 -0.13
N VAL A 181 6.51 17.94 1.08
CA VAL A 181 7.22 17.41 2.25
C VAL A 181 6.71 16.02 2.60
N SER A 182 5.39 15.83 2.64
CA SER A 182 4.77 14.57 3.03
C SER A 182 5.03 13.45 2.01
N TYR A 183 4.85 13.74 0.71
CA TYR A 183 5.11 12.75 -0.34
C TYR A 183 6.59 12.40 -0.47
N SER A 184 7.49 13.39 -0.45
CA SER A 184 8.92 13.14 -0.61
C SER A 184 9.49 12.34 0.56
N THR A 185 9.07 12.65 1.79
CA THR A 185 9.49 11.90 2.97
C THR A 185 8.97 10.47 2.93
N PHE A 186 7.69 10.29 2.58
CA PHE A 186 7.08 8.97 2.42
C PHE A 186 7.79 8.13 1.36
N TYR A 187 8.00 8.69 0.16
CA TYR A 187 8.55 7.95 -0.97
C TYR A 187 9.99 7.51 -0.72
N VAL A 188 10.85 8.40 -0.22
CA VAL A 188 12.27 8.07 0.03
C VAL A 188 12.40 7.02 1.13
N ILE A 189 11.79 7.26 2.31
CA ILE A 189 11.90 6.32 3.43
C ILE A 189 11.18 5.01 3.13
N GLY A 190 9.99 5.09 2.53
CA GLY A 190 9.18 3.91 2.19
C GLY A 190 9.85 3.03 1.14
N THR A 191 10.43 3.62 0.10
CA THR A 191 11.10 2.85 -0.95
C THR A 191 12.37 2.19 -0.42
N LEU A 192 13.22 2.93 0.31
CA LEU A 192 14.45 2.36 0.90
C LEU A 192 14.13 1.24 1.89
N SER A 193 13.20 1.47 2.82
CA SER A 193 12.80 0.44 3.78
C SER A 193 12.17 -0.79 3.11
N SER A 194 11.40 -0.62 2.03
CA SER A 194 10.81 -1.76 1.29
C SER A 194 11.86 -2.69 0.67
N MET A 195 13.05 -2.17 0.31
CA MET A 195 14.13 -2.98 -0.27
C MET A 195 14.81 -3.90 0.75
N GLU A 196 14.65 -3.63 2.05
CA GLU A 196 15.25 -4.44 3.12
C GLU A 196 14.57 -5.82 3.26
N ILE A 197 13.36 -5.98 2.74
CA ILE A 197 12.67 -7.28 2.77
C ILE A 197 13.26 -8.18 1.68
N PRO A 198 13.88 -9.34 2.03
CA PRO A 198 14.62 -10.16 1.06
C PRO A 198 13.79 -10.60 -0.15
N PHE A 199 12.49 -10.85 0.05
CA PHE A 199 11.59 -11.25 -1.03
C PHE A 199 11.32 -10.12 -2.03
N VAL A 200 11.33 -8.87 -1.56
CA VAL A 200 11.12 -7.68 -2.40
C VAL A 200 12.44 -7.28 -3.05
N GLY A 201 13.52 -7.20 -2.27
CA GLY A 201 14.86 -6.84 -2.74
C GLY A 201 14.83 -5.59 -3.62
N PHE A 202 15.32 -5.69 -4.85
CA PHE A 202 15.37 -4.57 -5.80
C PHE A 202 14.13 -4.46 -6.71
N GLN A 203 13.03 -5.16 -6.43
CA GLN A 203 11.80 -5.01 -7.22
C GLN A 203 11.33 -3.55 -7.35
N PRO A 204 11.40 -2.69 -6.32
CA PRO A 204 10.94 -1.30 -6.44
C PRO A 204 11.68 -0.45 -7.47
N THR A 205 12.88 -0.85 -7.90
CA THR A 205 13.68 -0.11 -8.91
C THR A 205 13.61 -0.70 -10.31
N TRP A 206 13.31 -2.00 -10.45
CA TRP A 206 13.37 -2.70 -11.74
C TRP A 206 12.00 -3.11 -12.31
N THR A 207 10.94 -3.11 -11.49
CA THR A 207 9.60 -3.56 -11.93
C THR A 207 8.72 -2.39 -12.38
N SER A 208 7.93 -2.60 -13.43
CA SER A 208 6.98 -1.60 -13.94
C SER A 208 5.92 -1.19 -12.90
N GLU A 209 5.63 -2.06 -11.94
CA GLU A 209 4.64 -1.85 -10.87
C GLU A 209 5.00 -0.68 -9.93
N HIS A 210 6.27 -0.30 -9.85
CA HIS A 210 6.76 0.78 -8.98
C HIS A 210 7.22 2.01 -9.76
N MET A 211 7.28 1.92 -11.09
CA MET A 211 7.75 3.02 -11.96
C MET A 211 6.82 4.23 -11.92
N ALA A 212 5.52 4.02 -11.71
CA ALA A 212 4.57 5.13 -11.55
C ALA A 212 4.96 6.01 -10.35
N ALA A 213 5.24 5.40 -9.20
CA ALA A 213 5.64 6.11 -7.99
C ALA A 213 6.95 6.90 -8.18
N LEU A 214 7.95 6.29 -8.85
CA LEU A 214 9.20 6.96 -9.20
C LEU A 214 8.97 8.15 -10.15
N GLY A 215 8.18 7.95 -11.21
CA GLY A 215 7.85 8.99 -12.17
C GLY A 215 7.17 10.19 -11.52
N PHE A 216 6.18 9.93 -10.66
CA PHE A 216 5.50 10.99 -9.91
C PHE A 216 6.39 11.67 -8.87
N PHE A 217 7.31 10.94 -8.24
CA PHE A 217 8.32 11.54 -7.37
C PHE A 217 9.22 12.53 -8.13
N CYS A 218 9.74 12.14 -9.28
CA CYS A 218 10.49 13.05 -10.14
C CYS A 218 9.65 14.25 -10.59
N PHE A 219 8.37 14.04 -10.92
CA PHE A 219 7.47 15.10 -11.34
C PHE A 219 7.20 16.12 -10.23
N VAL A 220 6.96 15.66 -9.00
CA VAL A 220 6.77 16.51 -7.82
C VAL A 220 8.02 17.33 -7.52
N LEU A 221 9.22 16.75 -7.65
CA LEU A 221 10.49 17.47 -7.49
C LEU A 221 10.64 18.58 -8.53
N ILE A 222 10.30 18.31 -9.79
CA ILE A 222 10.35 19.30 -10.87
C ILE A 222 9.38 20.45 -10.58
N ILE A 223 8.14 20.16 -10.20
CA ILE A 223 7.14 21.20 -9.87
C ILE A 223 7.60 22.04 -8.67
N ALA A 224 8.10 21.41 -7.62
CA ALA A 224 8.61 22.11 -6.45
C ALA A 224 9.79 23.03 -6.81
N PHE A 225 10.69 22.57 -7.69
CA PHE A 225 11.80 23.36 -8.18
C PHE A 225 11.35 24.55 -9.06
N ILE A 226 10.37 24.33 -9.94
CA ILE A 226 9.76 25.40 -10.75
C ILE A 226 9.14 26.46 -9.85
N GLU A 227 8.38 26.06 -8.83
CA GLU A 227 7.72 26.98 -7.91
C GLU A 227 8.74 27.75 -7.05
N MET A 228 9.85 27.11 -6.67
CA MET A 228 10.97 27.77 -5.99
C MET A 228 11.65 28.81 -6.90
N ILE A 229 11.88 28.50 -8.18
CA ILE A 229 12.43 29.47 -9.15
C ILE A 229 11.46 30.64 -9.33
N ARG A 230 10.17 30.34 -9.46
CA ARG A 230 9.11 31.33 -9.65
C ARG A 230 9.05 32.34 -8.50
N SER A 231 9.32 31.91 -7.27
CA SER A 231 9.31 32.81 -6.11
C SER A 231 10.51 33.76 -6.04
N HIS A 232 11.60 33.47 -6.76
CA HIS A 232 12.84 34.26 -6.75
C HIS A 232 13.06 35.11 -8.02
N LEU A 233 12.25 34.93 -9.07
CA LEU A 233 12.42 35.61 -10.37
C LEU A 233 11.24 36.52 -10.72
N SER A 234 11.51 37.52 -11.55
CA SER A 234 10.46 38.32 -12.17
C SER A 234 9.68 37.50 -13.22
N ALA A 235 8.41 37.88 -13.49
CA ALA A 235 7.53 37.13 -14.38
C ALA A 235 8.06 37.01 -15.83
N GLN A 236 8.85 37.98 -16.29
CA GLN A 236 9.45 37.97 -17.63
C GLN A 236 10.64 37.01 -17.72
N GLU A 237 11.52 37.03 -16.72
CA GLU A 237 12.66 36.11 -16.63
C GLU A 237 12.18 34.65 -16.46
N PHE A 238 11.15 34.44 -15.63
CA PHE A 238 10.52 33.13 -15.46
C PHE A 238 9.97 32.60 -16.79
N LYS A 239 9.31 33.43 -17.60
CA LYS A 239 8.73 32.98 -18.87
C LYS A 239 9.80 32.49 -19.86
N SER A 240 10.97 33.14 -19.91
CA SER A 240 12.09 32.70 -20.74
C SER A 240 12.71 31.39 -20.23
N LEU A 241 12.96 31.31 -18.91
CA LEU A 241 13.50 30.12 -18.24
C LEU A 241 12.54 28.92 -18.36
N PHE A 242 11.24 29.14 -18.25
CA PHE A 242 10.22 28.09 -18.33
C PHE A 242 10.17 27.43 -19.71
N HIS A 243 10.30 28.20 -20.80
CA HIS A 243 10.42 27.63 -22.14
C HIS A 243 11.71 26.80 -22.30
N GLY A 244 12.83 27.29 -21.75
CA GLY A 244 14.09 26.54 -21.72
C GLY A 244 13.99 25.25 -20.90
N LEU A 245 13.29 25.28 -19.78
CA LEU A 245 13.10 24.14 -18.89
C LEU A 245 12.20 23.08 -19.52
N ILE A 246 11.11 23.47 -20.17
CA ILE A 246 10.25 22.56 -20.94
C ILE A 246 11.03 21.89 -22.07
N ALA A 247 11.84 22.66 -22.81
CA ALA A 247 12.67 22.11 -23.87
C ALA A 247 13.71 21.11 -23.33
N ALA A 248 14.34 21.42 -22.19
CA ALA A 248 15.30 20.54 -21.53
C ALA A 248 14.66 19.25 -20.99
N ILE A 249 13.51 19.36 -20.32
CA ILE A 249 12.74 18.22 -19.81
C ILE A 249 12.21 17.38 -20.97
N GLY A 250 11.73 18.01 -22.05
CA GLY A 250 11.29 17.31 -23.26
C GLY A 250 12.43 16.52 -23.91
N ALA A 251 13.61 17.13 -24.07
CA ALA A 251 14.78 16.47 -24.61
C ALA A 251 15.28 15.33 -23.71
N ALA A 252 15.34 15.56 -22.40
CA ALA A 252 15.71 14.55 -21.41
C ALA A 252 14.70 13.39 -21.35
N GLY A 253 13.40 13.69 -21.48
CA GLY A 253 12.33 12.70 -21.52
C GLY A 253 12.41 11.81 -22.75
N VAL A 254 12.63 12.40 -23.94
CA VAL A 254 12.85 11.62 -25.18
C VAL A 254 14.10 10.76 -25.07
N ALA A 255 15.22 11.31 -24.58
CA ALA A 255 16.44 10.55 -24.37
C ALA A 255 16.26 9.41 -23.34
N GLY A 256 15.52 9.67 -22.26
CA GLY A 256 15.21 8.69 -21.22
C GLY A 256 14.33 7.55 -21.73
N VAL A 257 13.28 7.85 -22.51
CA VAL A 257 12.42 6.84 -23.13
C VAL A 257 13.21 5.99 -24.13
N VAL A 258 14.04 6.61 -24.98
CA VAL A 258 14.89 5.88 -25.93
C VAL A 258 15.89 4.98 -25.20
N ALA A 259 16.52 5.47 -24.12
CA ALA A 259 17.45 4.69 -23.31
C ALA A 259 16.75 3.52 -22.60
N LEU A 260 15.56 3.75 -22.04
CA LEU A 260 14.76 2.73 -21.37
C LEU A 260 14.33 1.63 -22.33
N VAL A 261 13.79 2.01 -23.49
CA VAL A 261 13.39 1.07 -24.55
C VAL A 261 14.59 0.29 -25.09
N ALA A 262 15.73 0.95 -25.31
CA ALA A 262 16.94 0.29 -25.77
C ALA A 262 17.57 -0.65 -24.73
N SER A 263 17.38 -0.37 -23.43
CA SER A 263 18.00 -1.16 -22.37
C SER A 263 17.31 -2.50 -22.12
N GLY A 264 16.00 -2.63 -22.40
CA GLY A 264 15.22 -3.83 -22.09
C GLY A 264 15.24 -4.23 -20.61
N LYS A 265 15.68 -3.34 -19.70
CA LYS A 265 15.96 -3.68 -18.29
C LYS A 265 14.75 -3.56 -17.37
N ILE A 266 13.69 -2.85 -17.77
CA ILE A 266 12.45 -2.78 -16.98
C ILE A 266 11.67 -4.07 -17.23
N ALA A 267 11.48 -4.85 -16.16
CA ALA A 267 10.66 -6.04 -16.23
C ALA A 267 9.19 -5.63 -16.48
N PRO A 268 8.48 -6.29 -17.42
CA PRO A 268 7.07 -6.04 -17.65
C PRO A 268 6.23 -6.43 -16.43
N PHE A 269 4.97 -5.99 -16.41
CA PHE A 269 4.01 -6.37 -15.36
C PHE A 269 3.98 -7.89 -15.17
N THR A 270 3.97 -8.34 -13.92
CA THR A 270 3.87 -9.77 -13.65
C THR A 270 2.51 -10.31 -14.12
N GLY A 271 2.45 -11.58 -14.52
CA GLY A 271 1.24 -12.16 -15.12
C GLY A 271 -0.02 -12.05 -14.26
N ARG A 272 0.13 -12.03 -12.93
CA ARG A 272 -0.97 -11.84 -11.98
C ARG A 272 -1.54 -10.41 -12.05
N PHE A 273 -0.71 -9.38 -12.02
CA PHE A 273 -1.20 -8.00 -12.16
C PHE A 273 -1.66 -7.70 -13.59
N TYR A 274 -1.01 -8.27 -14.60
CA TYR A 274 -1.43 -8.11 -15.99
C TYR A 274 -2.82 -8.71 -16.26
N SER A 275 -3.19 -9.81 -15.58
CA SER A 275 -4.53 -10.39 -15.70
C SER A 275 -5.67 -9.52 -15.16
N LEU A 276 -5.36 -8.50 -14.34
CA LEU A 276 -6.35 -7.50 -13.92
C LEU A 276 -6.66 -6.51 -15.05
N TRP A 277 -5.71 -6.29 -15.97
CA TRP A 277 -5.90 -5.46 -17.15
C TRP A 277 -6.49 -6.24 -18.32
N ASP A 278 -5.86 -7.35 -18.71
CA ASP A 278 -6.38 -8.28 -19.71
C ASP A 278 -7.00 -9.51 -19.02
N THR A 279 -8.31 -9.47 -18.84
CA THR A 279 -9.09 -10.52 -18.17
C THR A 279 -9.11 -11.85 -18.93
N GLY A 280 -8.72 -11.88 -20.21
CA GLY A 280 -8.58 -13.10 -21.01
C GLY A 280 -7.19 -13.73 -20.94
N TYR A 281 -6.16 -12.97 -20.55
CA TYR A 281 -4.76 -13.39 -20.60
C TYR A 281 -4.47 -14.63 -19.75
N ALA A 282 -4.90 -14.62 -18.49
CA ALA A 282 -4.65 -15.71 -17.55
C ALA A 282 -5.22 -17.04 -18.07
N LYS A 283 -6.45 -17.03 -18.59
CA LYS A 283 -7.11 -18.24 -19.10
C LYS A 283 -6.41 -18.80 -20.35
N LYS A 284 -5.82 -17.94 -21.18
CA LYS A 284 -5.20 -18.33 -22.45
C LYS A 284 -3.73 -18.74 -22.32
N TYR A 285 -2.93 -18.04 -21.50
CA TYR A 285 -1.48 -18.21 -21.48
C TYR A 285 -0.93 -18.80 -20.18
N ILE A 286 -1.59 -18.60 -19.03
CA ILE A 286 -1.11 -19.11 -17.73
C ILE A 286 -2.29 -19.73 -16.95
N PRO A 287 -2.72 -20.95 -17.30
CA PRO A 287 -3.91 -21.58 -16.72
C PRO A 287 -3.88 -21.75 -15.20
N ILE A 288 -2.68 -21.79 -14.61
CA ILE A 288 -2.49 -21.86 -13.15
C ILE A 288 -3.15 -20.65 -12.45
N ILE A 289 -3.05 -19.45 -13.03
CA ILE A 289 -3.71 -18.25 -12.49
C ILE A 289 -5.22 -18.39 -12.60
N ALA A 290 -5.74 -18.83 -13.76
CA ALA A 290 -7.18 -19.00 -13.94
C ALA A 290 -7.79 -20.15 -13.11
N SER A 291 -6.97 -21.10 -12.64
CA SER A 291 -7.43 -22.27 -11.89
C SER A 291 -7.82 -21.96 -10.43
N VAL A 292 -7.36 -20.84 -9.88
CA VAL A 292 -7.68 -20.41 -8.51
C VAL A 292 -9.08 -19.78 -8.49
N SER A 293 -9.96 -20.28 -7.62
CA SER A 293 -11.34 -19.78 -7.50
C SER A 293 -11.41 -18.29 -7.15
N GLU A 294 -10.44 -17.79 -6.38
CA GLU A 294 -10.33 -16.38 -5.97
C GLU A 294 -10.03 -15.41 -7.13
N HIS A 295 -9.60 -15.91 -8.28
CA HIS A 295 -9.32 -15.10 -9.48
C HIS A 295 -10.51 -15.02 -10.44
N GLN A 296 -11.64 -15.65 -10.09
CA GLN A 296 -12.87 -15.58 -10.88
C GLN A 296 -13.63 -14.27 -10.60
N PRO A 297 -14.36 -13.73 -11.58
CA PRO A 297 -15.13 -12.50 -11.40
C PRO A 297 -16.28 -12.69 -10.40
N THR A 298 -16.49 -11.66 -9.56
CA THR A 298 -17.54 -11.65 -8.54
C THR A 298 -18.90 -11.25 -9.13
N ALA A 299 -19.94 -12.02 -8.84
CA ALA A 299 -21.31 -11.70 -9.25
C ALA A 299 -21.98 -10.70 -8.30
N TRP A 300 -22.98 -9.96 -8.79
CA TRP A 300 -23.74 -8.98 -7.98
C TRP A 300 -24.30 -9.52 -6.65
N PRO A 301 -24.77 -10.79 -6.53
CA PRO A 301 -25.30 -11.28 -5.26
C PRO A 301 -24.24 -11.36 -4.17
N SER A 302 -22.98 -11.63 -4.53
CA SER A 302 -21.86 -11.66 -3.60
C SER A 302 -21.60 -10.26 -3.02
N PHE A 303 -21.63 -9.21 -3.85
CA PHE A 303 -21.52 -7.83 -3.36
C PHE A 303 -22.61 -7.48 -2.35
N PHE A 304 -23.86 -7.85 -2.62
CA PHE A 304 -24.96 -7.60 -1.68
C PHE A 304 -24.84 -8.43 -0.39
N PHE A 305 -24.42 -9.70 -0.51
CA PHE A 305 -24.22 -10.59 0.63
C PHE A 305 -23.12 -10.08 1.57
N ASP A 306 -22.02 -9.57 1.01
CA ASP A 306 -20.86 -9.14 1.79
C ASP A 306 -21.02 -7.74 2.41
N LEU A 307 -21.78 -6.85 1.76
CA LEU A 307 -21.87 -5.43 2.15
C LEU A 307 -23.25 -5.01 2.67
N GLN A 308 -24.31 -5.73 2.32
CA GLN A 308 -25.69 -5.45 2.73
C GLN A 308 -26.07 -3.95 2.60
N LEU A 309 -26.35 -3.28 3.72
CA LEU A 309 -26.73 -1.86 3.77
C LEU A 309 -25.62 -0.92 3.28
N LEU A 310 -24.34 -1.33 3.33
CA LEU A 310 -23.22 -0.50 2.86
C LEU A 310 -23.25 -0.33 1.34
N MET A 311 -23.79 -1.30 0.59
CA MET A 311 -23.86 -1.25 -0.87
C MET A 311 -24.63 -0.02 -1.40
N PRO A 312 -25.87 0.29 -0.94
CA PRO A 312 -26.57 1.50 -1.36
C PRO A 312 -26.06 2.79 -0.68
N LEU A 313 -25.50 2.71 0.54
CA LEU A 313 -24.97 3.89 1.23
C LEU A 313 -23.67 4.41 0.61
N PHE A 314 -22.89 3.53 -0.01
CA PHE A 314 -21.58 3.86 -0.57
C PHE A 314 -21.64 4.92 -1.69
N PRO A 315 -22.47 4.79 -2.75
CA PRO A 315 -22.61 5.84 -3.76
C PRO A 315 -23.09 7.19 -3.18
N ALA A 316 -23.98 7.16 -2.18
CA ALA A 316 -24.44 8.38 -1.52
C ALA A 316 -23.29 9.06 -0.74
N GLY A 317 -22.45 8.28 -0.05
CA GLY A 317 -21.25 8.77 0.63
C GLY A 317 -20.27 9.44 -0.34
N ILE A 318 -20.03 8.83 -1.50
CA ILE A 318 -19.17 9.37 -2.55
C ILE A 318 -19.71 10.72 -3.04
N TYR A 319 -21.02 10.81 -3.30
CA TYR A 319 -21.67 12.06 -3.70
C TYR A 319 -21.42 13.18 -2.69
N PHE A 320 -21.52 12.91 -1.38
CA PHE A 320 -21.21 13.92 -0.36
C PHE A 320 -19.73 14.32 -0.32
N CYS A 321 -18.80 13.38 -0.58
CA CYS A 321 -17.38 13.71 -0.71
C CYS A 321 -17.10 14.68 -1.87
N PHE A 322 -17.84 14.55 -2.99
CA PHE A 322 -17.71 15.47 -4.12
C PHE A 322 -18.25 16.88 -3.86
N GLN A 323 -19.16 17.06 -2.89
CA GLN A 323 -19.75 18.38 -2.61
C GLN A 323 -18.78 19.34 -1.90
N GLU A 324 -18.01 18.86 -0.92
CA GLU A 324 -17.01 19.68 -0.20
C GLU A 324 -15.62 19.62 -0.86
N LEU A 325 -15.29 18.48 -1.47
CA LEU A 325 -14.05 18.20 -2.21
C LEU A 325 -12.76 18.76 -1.55
N ARG A 326 -12.50 18.36 -0.31
CA ARG A 326 -11.21 18.62 0.37
C ARG A 326 -10.11 17.71 -0.16
N ASP A 327 -8.86 18.04 0.15
CA ASP A 327 -7.71 17.23 -0.31
C ASP A 327 -7.80 15.78 0.20
N GLU A 328 -8.37 15.56 1.39
CA GLU A 328 -8.63 14.21 1.91
C GLU A 328 -9.74 13.48 1.14
N HIS A 329 -10.74 14.22 0.65
CA HIS A 329 -11.85 13.64 -0.12
C HIS A 329 -11.37 13.17 -1.48
N VAL A 330 -10.42 13.89 -2.10
CA VAL A 330 -9.80 13.48 -3.37
C VAL A 330 -9.07 12.14 -3.21
N PHE A 331 -8.41 11.91 -2.07
CA PHE A 331 -7.79 10.60 -1.77
C PHE A 331 -8.81 9.47 -1.73
N ILE A 332 -9.93 9.67 -1.02
CA ILE A 332 -10.98 8.65 -0.86
C ILE A 332 -11.71 8.39 -2.18
N VAL A 333 -11.93 9.42 -2.98
CA VAL A 333 -12.50 9.26 -4.32
C VAL A 333 -11.52 8.51 -5.23
N SER A 334 -10.21 8.73 -5.09
CA SER A 334 -9.18 8.03 -5.88
C SER A 334 -8.97 6.58 -5.43
N LEU A 335 -9.46 6.19 -4.25
CA LEU A 335 -9.42 4.81 -3.73
C LEU A 335 -10.41 3.88 -4.48
N LEU A 336 -11.38 4.47 -5.20
CA LEU A 336 -12.42 3.79 -5.97
C LEU A 336 -11.91 3.27 -7.31
#